data_AF-A0AAN1SHI2-F1
#
_entry.id   AF-A0AAN1SHI2-F1
#
_cell.length_a   1.000
_cell.length_b   1.000
_cell.length_c   1.000
_cell.angle_alpha   90.00
_cell.angle_beta   90.00
_cell.angle_gamma   90.00
#
_symmetry.space_group_name_H-M   'P 1'
#
loop_
_entity.id
_entity.type
_entity.pdbx_description
1 polymer ?
#
loop_
_entity_poly.entity_id
_entity_poly.type
_entity_poly.pdbx_seq_one_letter_code
_entity_poly.pdbx_strand_id
1 'polypeptide(L)'
;MPILKKGEIEAKATAYDTGVKSTGYVFYSYDKKASALFFQFRNQNGETTDIANAKIRLLLIKNDDEGKEFIPSQEDFEIISKLGGKAKFVLPEMLLAYQGKVTGYIYLDFEDGSQTDEGQFTFRIRRSMITHVLPEAGDKYVQDFEDVKERVEQAGDSATKDIEKAKDDAESQIGDYVGEVKSAKDSTIEDIDKALPEVVESAKQDISSSASDVQSIADKATSDIKSHVDAVENAKNSTVGDIEKAKDDAESQIGDYVDEVESAKQDISSSASDVQSKASEANEDIDDLVKSTEDARDEAVKTMSELDYSDRNLLVSDNLLSYSSYNETPVVEENGRKITTKYVTDQTNTVTLRDRNLDPCGKYTISGRIEINGKPITRETISRQVINTNHDRSKNERLEVFSDGSFVATETYDSEANYWIIKTSFVGIKPGDVITFYDLQFQPGSVATPWQPAMGDYDAKIKRLEKAIINLGGSI
;
A
#
# COMPACT_ATOMS: atom_id res chain seq x y z
N MET A 1 51.36 14.32 -134.91
CA MET A 1 52.03 15.29 -135.81
C MET A 1 52.99 14.52 -136.72
N PRO A 2 53.19 14.92 -137.99
CA PRO A 2 54.06 14.20 -138.90
C PRO A 2 55.53 14.37 -138.46
N ILE A 3 56.26 13.25 -138.36
CA ILE A 3 57.71 13.28 -138.20
C ILE A 3 58.34 13.55 -139.57
N LEU A 4 59.01 14.69 -139.70
CA LEU A 4 59.58 15.18 -140.95
C LEU A 4 61.09 14.93 -141.05
N LYS A 5 61.79 14.82 -139.92
CA LYS A 5 63.21 14.48 -139.86
C LYS A 5 63.42 13.16 -139.14
N LYS A 6 64.02 12.19 -139.81
CA LYS A 6 64.22 10.83 -139.31
C LYS A 6 65.71 10.50 -139.24
N GLY A 7 66.18 10.04 -138.09
CA GLY A 7 67.49 9.41 -137.97
C GLY A 7 67.32 7.90 -137.81
N GLU A 8 67.62 7.13 -138.85
CA GLU A 8 67.49 5.68 -138.80
C GLU A 8 68.75 5.03 -138.21
N ILE A 9 68.55 4.24 -137.15
CA ILE A 9 69.59 3.57 -136.38
C ILE A 9 69.31 2.07 -136.45
N GLU A 10 70.21 1.33 -137.06
CA GLU A 10 70.25 -0.12 -136.90
C GLU A 10 70.97 -0.42 -135.59
N ALA A 11 70.26 -1.05 -134.67
CA ALA A 11 70.71 -1.49 -133.35
C ALA A 11 70.92 -3.01 -133.44
N LYS A 12 72.17 -3.46 -133.35
CA LYS A 12 72.55 -4.84 -133.64
C LYS A 12 73.34 -5.44 -132.49
N ALA A 13 72.74 -6.39 -131.78
CA ALA A 13 73.45 -7.24 -130.82
C ALA A 13 74.57 -8.02 -131.52
N THR A 14 75.80 -7.86 -131.06
CA THR A 14 76.98 -8.51 -131.64
C THR A 14 78.06 -8.77 -130.59
N ALA A 15 78.75 -9.90 -130.70
CA ALA A 15 79.93 -10.23 -129.87
C ALA A 15 81.25 -9.61 -130.40
N TYR A 16 81.19 -8.90 -131.54
CA TYR A 16 82.34 -8.22 -132.14
C TYR A 16 82.37 -6.73 -131.74
N ASP A 17 83.56 -6.20 -131.52
CA ASP A 17 83.75 -4.75 -131.38
C ASP A 17 83.45 -4.06 -132.72
N THR A 18 82.41 -3.23 -132.72
CA THR A 18 81.95 -2.47 -133.90
C THR A 18 82.21 -0.97 -133.77
N GLY A 19 82.76 -0.52 -132.65
CA GLY A 19 83.00 0.89 -132.35
C GLY A 19 81.75 1.78 -132.39
N VAL A 20 81.97 3.09 -132.29
CA VAL A 20 80.88 4.09 -132.30
C VAL A 20 80.43 4.42 -133.72
N LYS A 21 79.16 4.18 -134.06
CA LYS A 21 78.61 4.54 -135.37
C LYS A 21 78.43 6.06 -135.51
N SER A 22 79.22 6.69 -136.38
CA SER A 22 79.00 8.10 -136.77
C SER A 22 77.84 8.18 -137.77
N THR A 23 76.68 8.66 -137.34
CA THR A 23 75.46 8.63 -138.18
C THR A 23 75.38 9.77 -139.18
N GLY A 24 76.06 10.89 -138.91
CA GLY A 24 75.95 12.12 -139.69
C GLY A 24 74.63 12.89 -139.51
N TYR A 25 73.67 12.39 -138.73
CA TYR A 25 72.38 13.07 -138.54
C TYR A 25 72.53 14.40 -137.78
N VAL A 26 71.78 15.42 -138.24
CA VAL A 26 71.73 16.76 -137.63
C VAL A 26 70.28 17.18 -137.41
N PHE A 27 69.94 17.46 -136.16
CA PHE A 27 68.65 18.02 -135.76
C PHE A 27 68.81 19.48 -135.31
N TYR A 28 67.72 20.25 -135.26
CA TYR A 28 67.73 21.66 -134.91
C TYR A 28 66.84 21.97 -133.71
N SER A 29 67.20 22.99 -132.92
CA SER A 29 66.44 23.42 -131.73
C SER A 29 64.98 23.80 -131.99
N TYR A 30 64.61 24.03 -133.26
CA TYR A 30 63.23 24.34 -133.68
C TYR A 30 62.43 23.11 -134.14
N ASP A 31 63.05 21.92 -134.25
CA ASP A 31 62.41 20.69 -134.74
C ASP A 31 61.44 20.06 -133.71
N LYS A 32 60.82 20.88 -132.86
CA LYS A 32 59.93 20.49 -131.77
C LYS A 32 58.84 19.55 -132.30
N LYS A 33 58.78 18.33 -131.75
CA LYS A 33 57.79 17.30 -132.09
C LYS A 33 57.82 16.83 -133.58
N ALA A 34 58.82 17.22 -134.36
CA ALA A 34 58.95 16.91 -135.79
C ALA A 34 60.21 16.08 -136.15
N SER A 35 61.13 15.89 -135.20
CA SER A 35 62.34 15.06 -135.34
C SER A 35 62.31 13.82 -134.45
N ALA A 36 62.69 12.66 -135.00
CA ALA A 36 62.78 11.42 -134.23
C ALA A 36 63.92 10.50 -134.69
N LEU A 37 64.40 9.67 -133.76
CA LEU A 37 65.26 8.52 -134.04
C LEU A 37 64.39 7.28 -134.23
N PHE A 38 64.70 6.48 -135.25
CA PHE A 38 64.02 5.22 -135.55
C PHE A 38 65.01 4.08 -135.35
N PHE A 39 64.69 3.16 -134.45
CA PHE A 39 65.53 2.02 -134.13
C PHE A 39 65.00 0.77 -134.83
N GLN A 40 65.91 0.06 -135.49
CA GLN A 40 65.70 -1.28 -136.02
C GLN A 40 66.60 -2.25 -135.27
N PHE A 41 66.02 -3.10 -134.44
CA PHE A 41 66.72 -4.11 -133.66
C PHE A 41 66.97 -5.37 -134.50
N ARG A 42 68.22 -5.86 -134.50
CA ARG A 42 68.64 -7.07 -135.20
C ARG A 42 69.55 -7.94 -134.34
N ASN A 43 69.43 -9.25 -134.48
CA ASN A 43 70.34 -10.19 -133.84
C ASN A 43 71.70 -10.22 -134.56
N GLN A 44 72.66 -10.99 -134.02
CA GLN A 44 74.01 -11.13 -134.59
C GLN A 44 74.00 -11.59 -136.07
N ASN A 45 73.01 -12.40 -136.45
CA ASN A 45 72.83 -12.92 -137.80
C ASN A 45 72.16 -11.91 -138.77
N GLY A 46 71.69 -10.76 -138.27
CA GLY A 46 71.04 -9.71 -139.05
C GLY A 46 69.51 -9.86 -139.19
N GLU A 47 68.92 -10.88 -138.55
CA GLU A 47 67.47 -11.07 -138.50
C GLU A 47 66.83 -10.09 -137.51
N THR A 48 65.55 -9.77 -137.68
CA THR A 48 64.85 -8.85 -136.77
C THR A 48 64.70 -9.46 -135.38
N THR A 49 65.00 -8.67 -134.34
CA THR A 49 64.81 -9.08 -132.95
C THR A 49 63.36 -8.86 -132.51
N ASP A 50 62.72 -9.86 -131.91
CA ASP A 50 61.43 -9.69 -131.25
C ASP A 50 61.62 -8.90 -129.94
N ILE A 51 61.02 -7.73 -129.87
CA ILE A 51 61.10 -6.83 -128.71
C ILE A 51 59.81 -6.83 -127.87
N ALA A 52 58.94 -7.83 -128.03
CA ALA A 52 57.65 -7.88 -127.33
C ALA A 52 57.77 -7.87 -125.80
N ASN A 53 58.79 -8.56 -125.27
CA ASN A 53 59.08 -8.70 -123.84
C ASN A 53 60.39 -7.98 -123.46
N ALA A 54 60.73 -6.91 -124.17
CA ALA A 54 61.92 -6.10 -123.93
C ALA A 54 61.54 -4.64 -123.65
N LYS A 55 62.21 -4.03 -122.68
CA LYS A 55 62.25 -2.58 -122.48
C LYS A 55 63.40 -2.01 -123.28
N ILE A 56 63.10 -0.97 -124.05
CA ILE A 56 64.09 -0.22 -124.81
C ILE A 56 64.72 0.82 -123.90
N ARG A 57 66.04 0.83 -123.85
CA ARG A 57 66.80 1.80 -123.06
C ARG A 57 67.72 2.58 -123.97
N LEU A 58 67.72 3.89 -123.79
CA LEU A 58 68.60 4.81 -124.50
C LEU A 58 69.29 5.69 -123.47
N LEU A 59 70.60 5.76 -123.55
CA LEU A 59 71.38 6.77 -122.85
C LEU A 59 71.93 7.75 -123.89
N LEU A 60 71.58 9.02 -123.75
CA LEU A 60 72.10 10.09 -124.59
C LEU A 60 73.04 10.97 -123.79
N ILE A 61 74.31 10.97 -124.14
CA ILE A 61 75.33 11.81 -123.51
C ILE A 61 75.55 13.04 -124.39
N LYS A 62 75.32 14.22 -123.80
CA LYS A 62 75.68 15.51 -124.40
C LYS A 62 77.19 15.67 -124.26
N ASN A 63 77.92 15.74 -125.38
CA ASN A 63 79.37 15.88 -125.37
C ASN A 63 79.77 17.36 -125.17
N ASP A 64 79.30 17.96 -124.08
CA ASP A 64 79.83 19.20 -123.51
C ASP A 64 80.88 18.90 -122.42
N ASP A 65 81.47 19.94 -121.82
CA ASP A 65 82.50 19.80 -120.79
C ASP A 65 81.99 19.11 -119.50
N GLU A 66 80.67 18.94 -119.33
CA GLU A 66 80.03 18.35 -118.16
C GLU A 66 79.46 16.94 -118.41
N GLY A 67 79.44 16.46 -119.66
CA GLY A 67 79.01 15.10 -120.01
C GLY A 67 77.55 14.80 -119.66
N LYS A 68 76.67 15.81 -119.61
CA LYS A 68 75.31 15.66 -119.07
C LYS A 68 74.51 14.57 -119.79
N GLU A 69 73.96 13.65 -119.02
CA GLU A 69 73.14 12.56 -119.51
C GLU A 69 71.69 13.00 -119.75
N PHE A 70 71.04 12.35 -120.71
CA PHE A 70 69.61 12.38 -120.94
C PHE A 70 69.14 10.94 -121.13
N ILE A 71 68.28 10.48 -120.23
CA ILE A 71 67.78 9.11 -120.20
C ILE A 71 66.26 9.18 -120.43
N PRO A 72 65.77 8.84 -121.63
CA PRO A 72 64.34 8.71 -121.86
C PRO A 72 63.75 7.57 -121.03
N SER A 73 62.51 7.75 -120.60
CA SER A 73 61.72 6.67 -120.00
C SER A 73 61.21 5.73 -121.09
N GLN A 74 60.81 4.52 -120.71
CA GLN A 74 60.22 3.55 -121.65
C GLN A 74 59.01 4.13 -122.41
N GLU A 75 58.21 4.97 -121.75
CA GLU A 75 57.01 5.60 -122.31
C GLU A 75 57.33 6.63 -123.41
N ASP A 76 58.58 7.10 -123.49
CA ASP A 76 59.01 8.02 -124.54
C ASP A 76 59.23 7.32 -125.90
N PHE A 77 59.23 5.98 -125.92
CA PHE A 77 59.35 5.18 -127.13
C PHE A 77 57.99 4.76 -127.67
N GLU A 78 57.77 5.03 -128.94
CA GLU A 78 56.65 4.49 -129.71
C GLU A 78 57.09 3.19 -130.38
N ILE A 79 56.52 2.05 -129.97
CA ILE A 79 56.77 0.76 -130.61
C ILE A 79 56.01 0.69 -131.93
N ILE A 80 56.73 0.62 -133.04
CA ILE A 80 56.16 0.54 -134.39
C ILE A 80 55.84 -0.92 -134.74
N SER A 81 56.71 -1.85 -134.38
CA SER A 81 56.48 -3.29 -134.55
C SER A 81 57.29 -4.08 -133.54
N LYS A 82 56.60 -4.87 -132.71
CA LYS A 82 57.22 -5.74 -131.71
C LYS A 82 58.01 -6.88 -132.37
N LEU A 83 57.32 -7.69 -133.19
CA LEU A 83 57.94 -8.81 -133.92
C LEU A 83 58.97 -8.34 -134.95
N GLY A 84 58.77 -7.14 -135.52
CA GLY A 84 59.69 -6.57 -136.51
C GLY A 84 60.86 -5.81 -135.89
N GLY A 85 60.95 -5.70 -134.56
CA GLY A 85 62.04 -4.99 -133.88
C GLY A 85 62.13 -3.51 -134.23
N LYS A 86 61.01 -2.79 -134.34
CA LYS A 86 60.99 -1.37 -134.73
C LYS A 86 60.41 -0.47 -133.66
N ALA A 87 61.12 0.59 -133.31
CA ALA A 87 60.64 1.62 -132.38
C ALA A 87 61.08 3.02 -132.81
N LYS A 88 60.43 4.05 -132.28
CA LYS A 88 60.73 5.45 -132.56
C LYS A 88 60.78 6.26 -131.27
N PHE A 89 61.79 7.12 -131.15
CA PHE A 89 61.95 8.09 -130.08
C PHE A 89 61.91 9.51 -130.64
N VAL A 90 60.90 10.29 -130.26
CA VAL A 90 60.76 11.69 -130.68
C VAL A 90 61.65 12.55 -129.79
N LEU A 91 62.49 13.41 -130.38
CA LEU A 91 63.42 14.23 -129.61
C LEU A 91 62.64 15.30 -128.80
N PRO A 92 62.74 15.31 -127.45
CA PRO A 92 62.01 16.26 -126.62
C PRO A 92 62.64 17.65 -126.66
N GLU A 93 61.86 18.69 -126.34
CA GLU A 93 62.31 20.08 -126.41
C GLU A 93 63.54 20.36 -125.55
N MET A 94 63.62 19.74 -124.36
CA MET A 94 64.78 19.89 -123.48
C MET A 94 66.06 19.28 -124.06
N LEU A 95 65.95 18.23 -124.88
CA LEU A 95 67.11 17.68 -125.59
C LEU A 95 67.46 18.55 -126.80
N LEU A 96 66.46 19.05 -127.54
CA LEU A 96 66.65 19.97 -128.66
C LEU A 96 67.21 21.35 -128.23
N ALA A 97 67.10 21.71 -126.95
CA ALA A 97 67.71 22.90 -126.39
C ALA A 97 69.25 22.81 -126.32
N TYR A 98 69.82 21.59 -126.35
CA TYR A 98 71.26 21.39 -126.39
C TYR A 98 71.83 21.70 -127.78
N GLN A 99 73.04 22.27 -127.83
CA GLN A 99 73.78 22.52 -129.06
C GLN A 99 75.12 21.79 -129.00
N GLY A 100 75.32 20.81 -129.87
CA GLY A 100 76.57 20.03 -129.87
C GLY A 100 76.40 18.62 -130.39
N LYS A 101 77.41 17.78 -130.14
CA LYS A 101 77.40 16.35 -130.50
C LYS A 101 76.73 15.57 -129.37
N VAL A 102 75.86 14.62 -129.71
CA VAL A 102 75.25 13.68 -128.77
C VAL A 102 75.72 12.27 -129.11
N THR A 103 76.13 11.53 -128.08
CA THR A 103 76.48 10.10 -128.17
C THR A 103 75.34 9.29 -127.57
N GLY A 104 74.77 8.37 -128.34
CA GLY A 104 73.69 7.49 -127.92
C GLY A 104 74.16 6.06 -127.72
N TYR A 105 73.69 5.43 -126.65
CA TYR A 105 73.86 4.01 -126.35
C TYR A 105 72.48 3.38 -126.25
N ILE A 106 72.22 2.37 -127.07
CA ILE A 106 70.92 1.69 -127.12
C ILE A 106 71.09 0.27 -126.60
N TYR A 107 70.23 -0.15 -125.68
CA TYR A 107 70.27 -1.49 -125.08
C TYR A 107 68.85 -1.96 -124.76
N LEU A 108 68.68 -3.28 -124.61
CA LEU A 108 67.40 -3.91 -124.25
C LEU A 108 67.50 -4.57 -122.88
N ASP A 109 66.48 -4.38 -122.06
CA ASP A 109 66.25 -5.15 -120.82
C ASP A 109 65.05 -6.08 -121.05
N PHE A 110 65.25 -7.40 -121.03
CA PHE A 110 64.17 -8.38 -121.19
C PHE A 110 63.49 -8.70 -119.86
N GLU A 111 62.22 -9.10 -119.91
CA GLU A 111 61.44 -9.45 -118.71
C GLU A 111 62.00 -10.65 -117.93
N ASP A 112 62.75 -11.54 -118.60
CA ASP A 112 63.44 -12.68 -117.97
C ASP A 112 64.70 -12.27 -117.19
N GLY A 113 65.04 -10.98 -117.18
CA GLY A 113 66.19 -10.40 -116.52
C GLY A 113 67.46 -10.34 -117.38
N SER A 114 67.45 -10.87 -118.60
CA SER A 114 68.58 -10.74 -119.54
C SER A 114 68.67 -9.31 -120.10
N GLN A 115 69.89 -8.88 -120.43
CA GLN A 115 70.17 -7.54 -120.96
C GLN A 115 71.14 -7.62 -122.14
N THR A 116 70.94 -6.78 -123.16
CA THR A 116 71.79 -6.75 -124.35
C THR A 116 72.16 -5.32 -124.74
N ASP A 117 73.45 -5.06 -124.96
CA ASP A 117 73.92 -3.84 -125.62
C ASP A 117 73.71 -3.98 -127.15
N GLU A 118 72.91 -3.08 -127.71
CA GLU A 118 72.53 -3.08 -129.12
C GLU A 118 73.36 -2.10 -129.96
N GLY A 119 74.30 -1.40 -129.33
CA GLY A 119 75.32 -0.60 -129.99
C GLY A 119 75.29 0.89 -129.65
N GLN A 120 76.29 1.59 -130.20
CA GLN A 120 76.55 2.99 -129.92
C GLN A 120 76.55 3.82 -131.20
N PHE A 121 75.97 5.02 -131.15
CA PHE A 121 75.88 5.91 -132.30
C PHE A 121 76.06 7.38 -131.91
N THR A 122 76.31 8.27 -132.88
CA THR A 122 76.41 9.72 -132.61
C THR A 122 75.63 10.55 -133.62
N PHE A 123 75.03 11.65 -133.17
CA PHE A 123 74.36 12.66 -134.00
C PHE A 123 74.67 14.07 -133.47
N ARG A 124 74.21 15.13 -134.14
CA ARG A 124 74.38 16.52 -133.70
C ARG A 124 73.07 17.27 -133.57
N ILE A 125 73.01 18.20 -132.63
CA ILE A 125 71.94 19.20 -132.51
C ILE A 125 72.54 20.58 -132.76
N ARG A 126 71.90 21.36 -133.63
CA ARG A 126 72.29 22.74 -133.94
C ARG A 126 71.21 23.70 -133.48
N ARG A 127 71.62 24.87 -133.02
CA ARG A 127 70.68 25.94 -132.71
C ARG A 127 70.11 26.52 -134.01
N SER A 128 68.79 26.64 -134.08
CA SER A 128 68.08 27.34 -135.15
C SER A 128 68.04 28.84 -134.86
N MET A 129 68.25 29.68 -135.88
CA MET A 129 68.10 31.13 -135.77
C MET A 129 66.66 31.53 -135.40
N ILE A 130 65.65 30.73 -135.76
CA ILE A 130 64.24 30.99 -135.44
C ILE A 130 64.00 30.94 -133.92
N THR A 131 64.67 30.03 -133.20
CA THR A 131 64.57 29.91 -131.74
C THR A 131 65.11 31.15 -131.01
N HIS A 132 65.94 31.97 -131.65
CA HIS A 132 66.52 33.17 -131.03
C HIS A 132 65.64 34.43 -131.17
N VAL A 133 64.75 34.46 -132.18
CA VAL A 133 64.03 35.69 -132.58
C VAL A 133 62.60 35.77 -132.00
N LEU A 134 62.07 34.67 -131.45
CA LEU A 134 60.74 34.63 -130.84
C LEU A 134 60.84 34.32 -129.34
N PRO A 135 60.82 35.35 -128.46
CA PRO A 135 60.54 35.14 -127.04
C PRO A 135 59.01 35.08 -126.86
N GLU A 136 58.41 33.90 -126.87
CA GLU A 136 57.00 33.76 -126.48
C GLU A 136 56.88 33.70 -124.94
N ALA A 137 56.10 34.63 -124.37
CA ALA A 137 55.43 34.62 -123.05
C ALA A 137 56.14 35.13 -121.76
N GLY A 138 57.45 35.39 -121.73
CA GLY A 138 58.14 35.77 -120.47
C GLY A 138 57.61 37.03 -119.75
N ASP A 139 57.37 38.12 -120.48
CA ASP A 139 57.04 39.42 -119.88
C ASP A 139 55.61 39.47 -119.29
N LYS A 140 54.67 38.68 -119.82
CA LYS A 140 53.29 38.63 -119.33
C LYS A 140 53.17 37.89 -117.98
N TYR A 141 53.94 36.83 -117.78
CA TYR A 141 53.93 36.08 -116.52
C TYR A 141 54.43 36.90 -115.33
N VAL A 142 55.37 37.82 -115.54
CA VAL A 142 55.90 38.68 -114.47
C VAL A 142 54.84 39.70 -114.04
N GLN A 143 54.11 40.32 -114.98
CA GLN A 143 53.01 41.23 -114.65
C GLN A 143 51.88 40.53 -113.88
N ASP A 144 51.44 39.36 -114.36
CA ASP A 144 50.37 38.60 -113.69
C ASP A 144 50.77 38.22 -112.25
N PHE A 145 52.06 37.98 -111.97
CA PHE A 145 52.56 37.67 -110.63
C PHE A 145 52.57 38.90 -109.70
N GLU A 146 53.02 40.05 -110.18
CA GLU A 146 52.99 41.30 -109.40
C GLU A 146 51.56 41.71 -109.05
N ASP A 147 50.61 41.57 -109.99
CA ASP A 147 49.18 41.84 -109.75
C ASP A 147 48.60 40.92 -108.66
N VAL A 148 48.96 39.63 -108.68
CA VAL A 148 48.54 38.67 -107.64
C VAL A 148 49.13 39.05 -106.28
N LYS A 149 50.41 39.43 -106.24
CA LYS A 149 51.07 39.84 -105.00
C LYS A 149 50.40 41.06 -104.39
N GLU A 150 50.13 42.11 -105.18
CA GLU A 150 49.46 43.32 -104.69
C GLU A 150 48.06 42.99 -104.14
N ARG A 151 47.30 42.13 -104.82
CA ARG A 151 45.98 41.70 -104.34
C ARG A 151 46.05 40.92 -103.03
N VAL A 152 47.07 40.10 -102.83
CA VAL A 152 47.28 39.36 -101.57
C VAL A 152 47.65 40.32 -100.43
N GLU A 153 48.53 41.29 -100.68
CA GLU A 153 48.89 42.32 -99.69
C GLU A 153 47.65 43.13 -99.27
N GLN A 154 46.85 43.62 -100.23
CA GLN A 154 45.60 44.33 -99.96
C GLN A 154 44.58 43.49 -99.18
N ALA A 155 44.45 42.20 -99.51
CA ALA A 155 43.57 41.29 -98.78
C ALA A 155 44.04 41.08 -97.33
N GLY A 156 45.35 40.98 -97.12
CA GLY A 156 45.96 40.90 -95.78
C GLY A 156 45.68 42.14 -94.94
N ASP A 157 45.89 43.34 -95.51
CA ASP A 157 45.61 44.60 -94.81
C ASP A 157 44.12 44.76 -94.47
N SER A 158 43.23 44.36 -95.36
CA SER A 158 41.79 44.39 -95.10
C SER A 158 41.41 43.43 -93.98
N ALA A 159 41.94 42.19 -94.00
CA ALA A 159 41.66 41.21 -92.96
C ALA A 159 42.16 41.65 -91.58
N THR A 160 43.34 42.28 -91.51
CA THR A 160 43.85 42.86 -90.26
C THR A 160 42.90 43.93 -89.71
N LYS A 161 42.44 44.86 -90.56
CA LYS A 161 41.48 45.91 -90.14
C LYS A 161 40.15 45.34 -89.66
N ASP A 162 39.64 44.30 -90.34
CA ASP A 162 38.40 43.65 -89.93
C ASP A 162 38.55 42.94 -88.57
N ILE A 163 39.71 42.32 -88.31
CA ILE A 163 40.03 41.71 -87.01
C ILE A 163 40.14 42.77 -85.92
N GLU A 164 40.83 43.88 -86.18
CA GLU A 164 40.94 44.98 -85.20
C GLU A 164 39.56 45.55 -84.85
N LYS A 165 38.71 45.78 -85.85
CA LYS A 165 37.34 46.24 -85.61
C LYS A 165 36.52 45.22 -84.80
N ALA A 166 36.61 43.94 -85.14
CA ALA A 166 35.91 42.89 -84.40
C ALA A 166 36.39 42.78 -82.94
N LYS A 167 37.69 43.02 -82.69
CA LYS A 167 38.26 43.10 -81.35
C LYS A 167 37.68 44.27 -80.57
N ASP A 168 37.65 45.46 -81.16
CA ASP A 168 37.11 46.66 -80.50
C ASP A 168 35.61 46.52 -80.19
N ASP A 169 34.83 45.95 -81.12
CA ASP A 169 33.41 45.66 -80.92
C ASP A 169 33.20 44.64 -79.77
N ALA A 170 34.06 43.62 -79.68
CA ALA A 170 34.01 42.65 -78.60
C ALA A 170 34.41 43.25 -77.24
N GLU A 171 35.43 44.09 -77.19
CA GLU A 171 35.84 44.80 -75.97
C GLU A 171 34.72 45.74 -75.48
N SER A 172 34.03 46.43 -76.39
CA SER A 172 32.87 47.26 -76.03
C SER A 172 31.72 46.42 -75.46
N GLN A 173 31.35 45.31 -76.11
CA GLN A 173 30.28 44.43 -75.62
C GLN A 173 30.60 43.83 -74.25
N ILE A 174 31.85 43.44 -74.02
CA ILE A 174 32.29 42.96 -72.70
C ILE A 174 32.13 44.07 -71.65
N GLY A 175 32.45 45.32 -71.98
CA GLY A 175 32.23 46.47 -71.10
C GLY A 175 30.77 46.63 -70.70
N ASP A 176 29.85 46.53 -71.65
CA ASP A 176 28.41 46.63 -71.41
C ASP A 176 27.92 45.50 -70.49
N TYR A 177 28.29 44.25 -70.77
CA TYR A 177 27.92 43.10 -69.92
C TYR A 177 28.46 43.23 -68.49
N VAL A 178 29.69 43.74 -68.32
CA VAL A 178 30.24 44.00 -66.98
C VAL A 178 29.40 45.05 -66.24
N GLY A 179 28.95 46.10 -66.94
CA GLY A 179 28.05 47.11 -66.38
C GLY A 179 26.69 46.54 -65.96
N GLU A 180 26.08 45.71 -66.81
CA GLU A 180 24.81 45.03 -66.52
C GLU A 180 24.93 44.10 -65.30
N VAL A 181 25.97 43.26 -65.26
CA VAL A 181 26.23 42.33 -64.14
C VAL A 181 26.44 43.10 -62.83
N LYS A 182 27.18 44.21 -62.87
CA LYS A 182 27.37 45.05 -61.69
C LYS A 182 26.06 45.65 -61.20
N SER A 183 25.23 46.16 -62.11
CA SER A 183 23.93 46.74 -61.78
C SER A 183 22.97 45.70 -61.20
N ALA A 184 22.93 44.49 -61.78
CA ALA A 184 22.12 43.39 -61.28
C ALA A 184 22.57 42.94 -59.88
N LYS A 185 23.90 42.87 -59.65
CA LYS A 185 24.47 42.57 -58.34
C LYS A 185 24.05 43.64 -57.31
N ASP A 186 24.21 44.91 -57.64
CA ASP A 186 23.91 46.02 -56.74
C ASP A 186 22.40 46.06 -56.40
N SER A 187 21.52 45.84 -57.38
CA SER A 187 20.07 45.69 -57.16
C SER A 187 19.74 44.51 -56.24
N THR A 188 20.39 43.36 -56.44
CA THR A 188 20.17 42.18 -55.59
C THR A 188 20.58 42.44 -54.15
N ILE A 189 21.70 43.15 -53.95
CA ILE A 189 22.14 43.56 -52.60
C ILE A 189 21.12 44.50 -51.97
N GLU A 190 20.63 45.49 -52.70
CA GLU A 190 19.60 46.42 -52.21
C GLU A 190 18.30 45.69 -51.83
N ASP A 191 17.87 44.71 -52.62
CA ASP A 191 16.69 43.88 -52.32
C ASP A 191 16.90 43.06 -51.05
N ILE A 192 18.09 42.49 -50.85
CA ILE A 192 18.45 41.76 -49.61
C ILE A 192 18.45 42.73 -48.42
N ASP A 193 19.04 43.91 -48.55
CA ASP A 193 19.11 44.92 -47.48
C ASP A 193 17.73 45.43 -47.07
N LYS A 194 16.77 45.48 -48.00
CA LYS A 194 15.36 45.81 -47.69
C LYS A 194 14.59 44.67 -47.05
N ALA A 195 14.78 43.45 -47.51
CA ALA A 195 14.05 42.28 -47.02
C ALA A 195 14.53 41.82 -45.64
N LEU A 196 15.83 41.96 -45.35
CA LEU A 196 16.43 41.46 -44.11
C LEU A 196 15.80 42.08 -42.84
N PRO A 197 15.59 43.42 -42.74
CA PRO A 197 14.90 44.03 -41.61
C PRO A 197 13.49 43.51 -41.38
N GLU A 198 12.70 43.32 -42.45
CA GLU A 198 11.32 42.83 -42.33
C GLU A 198 11.28 41.42 -41.74
N VAL A 199 12.14 40.52 -42.22
CA VAL A 199 12.26 39.15 -41.71
C VAL A 199 12.73 39.16 -40.25
N VAL A 200 13.68 40.03 -39.90
CA VAL A 200 14.16 40.15 -38.51
C VAL A 200 13.04 40.67 -37.60
N GLU A 201 12.26 41.65 -38.05
CA GLU A 201 11.21 42.24 -37.23
C GLU A 201 10.02 41.28 -37.06
N SER A 202 9.63 40.54 -38.11
CA SER A 202 8.62 39.49 -37.99
C SER A 202 9.06 38.41 -37.00
N ALA A 203 10.33 37.98 -37.08
CA ALA A 203 10.88 37.00 -36.15
C ALA A 203 10.89 37.52 -34.70
N LYS A 204 11.20 38.80 -34.46
CA LYS A 204 11.10 39.40 -33.12
C LYS A 204 9.66 39.40 -32.62
N GLN A 205 8.70 39.75 -33.46
CA GLN A 205 7.28 39.76 -33.08
C GLN A 205 6.78 38.36 -32.72
N ASP A 206 7.14 37.34 -33.48
CA ASP A 206 6.81 35.94 -33.20
C ASP A 206 7.43 35.47 -31.87
N ILE A 207 8.68 35.87 -31.60
CA ILE A 207 9.35 35.59 -30.33
C ILE A 207 8.65 36.31 -29.17
N SER A 208 8.29 37.59 -29.32
CA SER A 208 7.62 38.37 -28.26
C SER A 208 6.21 37.85 -27.94
N SER A 209 5.44 37.45 -28.95
CA SER A 209 4.13 36.82 -28.74
C SER A 209 4.28 35.48 -28.02
N SER A 210 5.18 34.62 -28.50
CA SER A 210 5.49 33.34 -27.84
C SER A 210 5.95 33.52 -26.39
N ALA A 211 6.79 34.53 -26.11
CA ALA A 211 7.24 34.85 -24.75
C ALA A 211 6.07 35.28 -23.85
N SER A 212 5.12 36.06 -24.39
CA SER A 212 3.93 36.49 -23.68
C SER A 212 3.01 35.31 -23.35
N ASP A 213 2.82 34.39 -24.29
CA ASP A 213 2.05 33.17 -24.08
C ASP A 213 2.67 32.31 -22.97
N VAL A 214 3.98 32.08 -23.02
CA VAL A 214 4.72 31.36 -21.97
C VAL A 214 4.57 32.04 -20.61
N GLN A 215 4.68 33.37 -20.55
CA GLN A 215 4.48 34.13 -19.32
C GLN A 215 3.07 33.93 -18.76
N SER A 216 2.04 34.00 -19.61
CA SER A 216 0.64 33.80 -19.18
C SER A 216 0.40 32.39 -18.61
N ILE A 217 1.02 31.36 -19.22
CA ILE A 217 0.96 29.98 -18.75
C ILE A 217 1.66 29.86 -17.39
N ALA A 218 2.83 30.49 -17.24
CA ALA A 218 3.57 30.50 -15.99
C ALA A 218 2.79 31.20 -14.85
N ASP A 219 2.15 32.34 -15.15
CA ASP A 219 1.33 33.07 -14.20
C ASP A 219 0.11 32.25 -13.77
N LYS A 220 -0.58 31.61 -14.74
CA LYS A 220 -1.70 30.71 -14.46
C LYS A 220 -1.27 29.52 -13.60
N ALA A 221 -0.17 28.86 -13.95
CA ALA A 221 0.36 27.74 -13.18
C ALA A 221 0.71 28.17 -11.73
N THR A 222 1.29 29.36 -11.57
CA THR A 222 1.61 29.94 -10.26
C THR A 222 0.34 30.19 -9.44
N SER A 223 -0.70 30.75 -10.06
CA SER A 223 -2.00 30.98 -9.42
C SER A 223 -2.66 29.66 -9.01
N ASP A 224 -2.68 28.66 -9.91
CA ASP A 224 -3.26 27.36 -9.65
C ASP A 224 -2.53 26.66 -8.48
N ILE A 225 -1.19 26.70 -8.47
CA ILE A 225 -0.38 26.16 -7.35
C ILE A 225 -0.73 26.86 -6.04
N LYS A 226 -0.82 28.20 -6.02
CA LYS A 226 -1.17 28.95 -4.83
C LYS A 226 -2.55 28.55 -4.29
N SER A 227 -3.55 28.42 -5.17
CA SER A 227 -4.88 27.97 -4.76
C SER A 227 -4.88 26.56 -4.16
N HIS A 228 -4.08 25.64 -4.70
CA HIS A 228 -3.96 24.30 -4.13
C HIS A 228 -3.25 24.33 -2.76
N VAL A 229 -2.23 25.16 -2.59
CA VAL A 229 -1.55 25.36 -1.30
C VAL A 229 -2.54 25.90 -0.26
N ASP A 230 -3.30 26.93 -0.59
CA ASP A 230 -4.31 27.52 0.30
C ASP A 230 -5.38 26.47 0.69
N ALA A 231 -5.83 25.65 -0.26
CA ALA A 231 -6.79 24.59 0.01
C ALA A 231 -6.23 23.51 0.96
N VAL A 232 -4.97 23.11 0.77
CA VAL A 232 -4.28 22.15 1.65
C VAL A 232 -4.10 22.73 3.04
N GLU A 233 -3.72 24.01 3.16
CA GLU A 233 -3.55 24.67 4.44
C GLU A 233 -4.88 24.80 5.21
N ASN A 234 -5.96 25.14 4.52
CA ASN A 234 -7.30 25.15 5.10
C ASN A 234 -7.75 23.76 5.57
N ALA A 235 -7.56 22.72 4.75
CA ALA A 235 -7.89 21.35 5.12
C ALA A 235 -7.09 20.87 6.33
N LYS A 236 -5.79 21.20 6.38
CA LYS A 236 -4.92 20.95 7.54
C LYS A 236 -5.47 21.64 8.79
N ASN A 237 -5.77 22.93 8.72
CA ASN A 237 -6.26 23.70 9.87
C ASN A 237 -7.62 23.17 10.39
N SER A 238 -8.54 22.81 9.49
CA SER A 238 -9.80 22.16 9.87
C SER A 238 -9.55 20.84 10.61
N THR A 239 -8.68 19.98 10.06
CA THR A 239 -8.36 18.69 10.66
C THR A 239 -7.71 18.85 12.04
N VAL A 240 -6.82 19.83 12.18
CA VAL A 240 -6.20 20.16 13.48
C VAL A 240 -7.28 20.60 14.48
N GLY A 241 -8.20 21.47 14.08
CA GLY A 241 -9.32 21.90 14.93
C GLY A 241 -10.24 20.75 15.35
N ASP A 242 -10.55 19.83 14.44
CA ASP A 242 -11.34 18.63 14.75
C ASP A 242 -10.63 17.72 15.77
N ILE A 243 -9.30 17.56 15.64
CA ILE A 243 -8.48 16.80 16.59
C ILE A 243 -8.45 17.47 17.96
N GLU A 244 -8.26 18.79 18.03
CA GLU A 244 -8.25 19.54 19.27
C GLU A 244 -9.60 19.43 20.00
N LYS A 245 -10.71 19.58 19.27
CA LYS A 245 -12.04 19.39 19.85
C LYS A 245 -12.26 17.97 20.38
N ALA A 246 -11.88 16.96 19.60
CA ALA A 246 -12.00 15.57 20.05
C ALA A 246 -11.14 15.29 21.30
N LYS A 247 -9.96 15.91 21.40
CA LYS A 247 -9.11 15.85 22.59
C LYS A 247 -9.80 16.50 23.80
N ASP A 248 -10.35 17.69 23.63
CA ASP A 248 -11.04 18.43 24.71
C ASP A 248 -12.29 17.68 25.19
N ASP A 249 -13.09 17.14 24.27
CA ASP A 249 -14.26 16.31 24.59
C ASP A 249 -13.85 15.06 25.39
N ALA A 250 -12.74 14.40 25.01
CA ALA A 250 -12.21 13.25 25.72
C ALA A 250 -11.69 13.63 27.13
N GLU A 251 -10.99 14.77 27.27
CA GLU A 251 -10.53 15.28 28.56
C GLU A 251 -11.70 15.61 29.48
N SER A 252 -12.79 16.19 28.96
CA SER A 252 -14.02 16.45 29.72
C SER A 252 -14.67 15.16 30.21
N GLN A 253 -14.86 14.18 29.33
CA GLN A 253 -15.45 12.88 29.72
C GLN A 253 -14.62 12.15 30.77
N ILE A 254 -13.28 12.20 30.65
CA ILE A 254 -12.38 11.66 31.66
C ILE A 254 -12.58 12.39 32.99
N GLY A 255 -12.74 13.73 32.97
CA GLY A 255 -13.07 14.53 34.15
C GLY A 255 -14.35 14.07 34.84
N ASP A 256 -15.44 13.92 34.08
CA ASP A 256 -16.73 13.46 34.61
C ASP A 256 -16.61 12.07 35.27
N TYR A 257 -15.92 11.11 34.62
CA TYR A 257 -15.69 9.80 35.21
C TYR A 257 -14.83 9.85 36.48
N VAL A 258 -13.83 10.74 36.53
CA VAL A 258 -13.01 10.94 37.73
C VAL A 258 -13.87 11.44 38.90
N ASP A 259 -14.75 12.41 38.64
CA ASP A 259 -15.66 12.97 39.65
C ASP A 259 -16.67 11.93 40.14
N GLU A 260 -17.26 11.13 39.23
CA GLU A 260 -18.14 10.01 39.60
C GLU A 260 -17.43 8.98 40.49
N VAL A 261 -16.19 8.63 40.16
CA VAL A 261 -15.39 7.68 40.94
C VAL A 261 -15.06 8.22 42.33
N GLU A 262 -14.67 9.50 42.46
CA GLU A 262 -14.38 10.10 43.76
C GLU A 262 -15.65 10.24 44.62
N SER A 263 -16.80 10.57 44.02
CA SER A 263 -18.09 10.57 44.74
C SER A 263 -18.44 9.18 45.25
N ALA A 264 -18.35 8.15 44.40
CA ALA A 264 -18.63 6.77 44.80
C ALA A 264 -17.69 6.30 45.93
N LYS A 265 -16.41 6.68 45.87
CA LYS A 265 -15.42 6.39 46.91
C LYS A 265 -15.79 7.07 48.24
N GLN A 266 -16.30 8.30 48.21
CA GLN A 266 -16.78 9.00 49.40
C GLN A 266 -18.04 8.33 49.99
N ASP A 267 -18.99 7.91 49.16
CA ASP A 267 -20.19 7.19 49.58
C ASP A 267 -19.86 5.83 50.21
N ILE A 268 -18.90 5.11 49.64
CA ILE A 268 -18.38 3.87 50.23
C ILE A 268 -17.73 4.15 51.58
N SER A 269 -16.93 5.21 51.69
CA SER A 269 -16.26 5.57 52.94
C SER A 269 -17.25 5.94 54.05
N SER A 270 -18.31 6.69 53.73
CA SER A 270 -19.36 7.04 54.69
C SER A 270 -20.16 5.81 55.11
N SER A 271 -20.58 4.98 54.14
CA SER A 271 -21.28 3.72 54.40
C SER A 271 -20.46 2.77 55.28
N ALA A 272 -19.15 2.65 55.03
CA ALA A 272 -18.25 1.86 55.87
C ALA A 272 -18.19 2.37 57.31
N SER A 273 -18.17 3.70 57.49
CA SER A 273 -18.18 4.33 58.82
C SER A 273 -19.50 4.05 59.56
N ASP A 274 -20.64 4.16 58.87
CA ASP A 274 -21.97 3.87 59.44
C ASP A 274 -22.11 2.41 59.86
N VAL A 275 -21.63 1.47 59.02
CA VAL A 275 -21.61 0.04 59.35
C VAL A 275 -20.76 -0.20 60.59
N GLN A 276 -19.60 0.43 60.69
CA GLN A 276 -18.73 0.32 61.86
C GLN A 276 -19.41 0.86 63.13
N SER A 277 -20.09 2.00 63.06
CA SER A 277 -20.85 2.56 64.19
C SER A 277 -21.94 1.61 64.68
N LYS A 278 -22.77 1.10 63.76
CA LYS A 278 -23.85 0.16 64.10
C LYS A 278 -23.32 -1.16 64.69
N ALA A 279 -22.18 -1.64 64.21
CA ALA A 279 -21.53 -2.82 64.78
C ALA A 279 -21.05 -2.56 66.22
N SER A 280 -20.57 -1.36 66.53
CA SER A 280 -20.22 -0.95 67.89
C SER A 280 -21.45 -0.86 68.80
N GLU A 281 -22.53 -0.22 68.35
CA GLU A 281 -23.80 -0.12 69.10
C GLU A 281 -24.39 -1.52 69.41
N ALA A 282 -24.44 -2.40 68.41
CA ALA A 282 -24.95 -3.76 68.60
C ALA A 282 -24.12 -4.57 69.60
N ASN A 283 -22.80 -4.33 69.68
CA ASN A 283 -21.95 -4.96 70.69
C ASN A 283 -22.29 -4.46 72.12
N GLU A 284 -22.55 -3.17 72.29
CA GLU A 284 -22.96 -2.62 73.59
C GLU A 284 -24.32 -3.18 74.05
N ASP A 285 -25.31 -3.24 73.15
CA ASP A 285 -26.64 -3.81 73.43
C ASP A 285 -26.55 -5.30 73.86
N ILE A 286 -25.68 -6.08 73.22
CA ILE A 286 -25.45 -7.49 73.58
C ILE A 286 -24.87 -7.61 75.00
N ASP A 287 -23.88 -6.79 75.34
CA ASP A 287 -23.25 -6.81 76.67
C ASP A 287 -24.26 -6.47 77.78
N ASP A 288 -25.15 -5.50 77.55
CA ASP A 288 -26.20 -5.13 78.51
C ASP A 288 -27.25 -6.24 78.71
N LEU A 289 -27.65 -6.92 77.63
CA LEU A 289 -28.57 -8.07 77.65
C LEU A 289 -28.02 -9.24 78.47
N VAL A 290 -26.73 -9.56 78.29
CA VAL A 290 -26.05 -10.63 79.04
C VAL A 290 -26.12 -10.32 80.53
N LYS A 291 -25.78 -9.09 80.92
CA LYS A 291 -25.75 -8.66 82.32
C LYS A 291 -27.12 -8.74 83.00
N SER A 292 -28.18 -8.29 82.32
CA SER A 292 -29.54 -8.36 82.86
C SER A 292 -30.04 -9.80 83.06
N THR A 293 -29.57 -10.75 82.24
CA THR A 293 -29.97 -12.15 82.32
C THR A 293 -29.32 -12.85 83.52
N GLU A 294 -28.06 -12.51 83.81
CA GLU A 294 -27.34 -13.04 84.97
C GLU A 294 -27.97 -12.58 86.30
N ASP A 295 -28.30 -11.30 86.42
CA ASP A 295 -28.93 -10.73 87.63
C ASP A 295 -30.27 -11.40 87.96
N ALA A 296 -31.09 -11.67 86.95
CA ALA A 296 -32.42 -12.24 87.13
C ALA A 296 -32.38 -13.74 87.51
N ARG A 297 -31.34 -14.47 87.07
CA ARG A 297 -31.10 -15.87 87.47
C ARG A 297 -30.83 -15.98 88.97
N ASP A 298 -30.01 -15.08 89.50
CA ASP A 298 -29.53 -15.18 90.89
C ASP A 298 -30.64 -14.84 91.92
N GLU A 299 -31.61 -13.99 91.58
CA GLU A 299 -32.76 -13.68 92.44
C GLU A 299 -33.77 -14.85 92.55
N ALA A 300 -33.96 -15.62 91.47
CA ALA A 300 -34.83 -16.80 91.47
C ALA A 300 -34.32 -17.90 92.41
N VAL A 301 -32.99 -18.12 92.43
CA VAL A 301 -32.34 -19.12 93.30
C VAL A 301 -32.53 -18.79 94.78
N LYS A 302 -32.46 -17.50 95.15
CA LYS A 302 -32.61 -17.03 96.54
C LYS A 302 -34.01 -17.29 97.10
N THR A 303 -35.05 -17.14 96.28
CA THR A 303 -36.46 -17.22 96.70
C THR A 303 -36.95 -18.66 96.95
N MET A 304 -36.34 -19.67 96.32
CA MET A 304 -36.75 -21.08 96.50
C MET A 304 -36.23 -21.72 97.80
N SER A 305 -35.20 -21.15 98.42
CA SER A 305 -34.55 -21.69 99.63
C SER A 305 -35.31 -21.45 100.96
N GLU A 306 -36.44 -20.72 100.95
CA GLU A 306 -37.12 -20.23 102.18
C GLU A 306 -38.44 -20.95 102.58
N LEU A 307 -38.75 -22.14 102.07
CA LEU A 307 -40.01 -22.86 102.37
C LEU A 307 -39.81 -24.11 103.26
N ASP A 308 -40.05 -23.99 104.57
CA ASP A 308 -40.13 -25.08 105.56
C ASP A 308 -41.63 -25.44 105.87
N TYR A 309 -41.97 -26.74 105.88
CA TYR A 309 -43.36 -27.25 105.91
C TYR A 309 -43.70 -28.12 107.13
N SER A 310 -42.83 -28.18 108.14
CA SER A 310 -42.88 -29.21 109.19
C SER A 310 -43.97 -29.03 110.28
N ASP A 311 -44.52 -27.82 110.51
CA ASP A 311 -45.43 -27.50 111.63
C ASP A 311 -46.89 -27.14 111.22
N ARG A 312 -47.37 -27.58 110.05
CA ARG A 312 -48.65 -27.15 109.47
C ARG A 312 -49.85 -27.94 110.02
N ASN A 313 -51.03 -27.29 110.05
CA ASN A 313 -52.28 -27.91 110.48
C ASN A 313 -52.72 -29.02 109.51
N LEU A 314 -53.10 -30.15 110.08
CA LEU A 314 -53.58 -31.31 109.33
C LEU A 314 -55.10 -31.31 109.12
N LEU A 315 -55.83 -30.41 109.77
CA LEU A 315 -57.27 -30.24 109.54
C LEU A 315 -57.48 -29.42 108.27
N VAL A 316 -58.00 -30.05 107.22
CA VAL A 316 -58.35 -29.36 105.97
C VAL A 316 -59.81 -28.93 106.04
N SER A 317 -60.05 -27.64 105.82
CA SER A 317 -61.35 -26.99 106.01
C SER A 317 -62.51 -27.75 105.33
N ASP A 318 -62.33 -28.16 104.08
CA ASP A 318 -63.39 -28.83 103.28
C ASP A 318 -63.65 -30.30 103.66
N ASN A 319 -62.82 -30.88 104.54
CA ASN A 319 -62.90 -32.29 104.88
C ASN A 319 -63.50 -32.57 106.28
N LEU A 320 -63.85 -31.53 107.04
CA LEU A 320 -64.35 -31.69 108.41
C LEU A 320 -65.78 -32.25 108.47
N LEU A 321 -65.99 -33.23 109.37
CA LEU A 321 -67.23 -33.97 109.55
C LEU A 321 -67.52 -34.31 111.01
N SER A 322 -68.78 -34.64 111.30
CA SER A 322 -69.26 -35.06 112.63
C SER A 322 -70.18 -36.28 112.53
N TYR A 323 -70.41 -36.97 113.65
CA TYR A 323 -71.42 -38.04 113.71
C TYR A 323 -72.80 -37.39 113.84
N SER A 324 -73.58 -37.42 112.76
CA SER A 324 -74.82 -36.64 112.60
C SER A 324 -75.89 -36.93 113.66
N SER A 325 -75.86 -38.10 114.30
CA SER A 325 -76.75 -38.42 115.43
C SER A 325 -76.43 -37.65 116.70
N TYR A 326 -75.22 -37.05 116.80
CA TYR A 326 -74.75 -36.32 117.99
C TYR A 326 -74.73 -34.81 117.74
N ASN A 327 -74.14 -34.38 116.62
CA ASN A 327 -74.07 -32.97 116.24
C ASN A 327 -74.09 -32.82 114.71
N GLU A 328 -74.61 -31.68 114.24
CA GLU A 328 -74.70 -31.33 112.82
C GLU A 328 -73.32 -31.30 112.13
N THR A 329 -73.28 -31.28 110.79
CA THR A 329 -72.02 -31.14 110.04
C THR A 329 -71.32 -29.82 110.41
N PRO A 330 -70.00 -29.82 110.66
CA PRO A 330 -69.27 -28.61 110.98
C PRO A 330 -69.32 -27.58 109.85
N VAL A 331 -69.57 -26.32 110.20
CA VAL A 331 -69.45 -25.17 109.30
C VAL A 331 -68.10 -24.51 109.56
N VAL A 332 -67.28 -24.39 108.51
CA VAL A 332 -65.94 -23.80 108.60
C VAL A 332 -65.95 -22.40 108.01
N GLU A 333 -65.46 -21.46 108.80
CA GLU A 333 -65.33 -20.04 108.45
C GLU A 333 -63.87 -19.60 108.63
N GLU A 334 -63.53 -18.43 108.09
CA GLU A 334 -62.22 -17.79 108.30
C GLU A 334 -61.03 -18.69 107.91
N ASN A 335 -61.12 -19.39 106.77
CA ASN A 335 -60.08 -20.30 106.27
C ASN A 335 -59.65 -21.36 107.29
N GLY A 336 -60.60 -21.96 108.02
CA GLY A 336 -60.31 -23.02 108.99
C GLY A 336 -60.10 -22.52 110.42
N ARG A 337 -60.07 -21.21 110.67
CA ARG A 337 -59.87 -20.65 112.02
C ARG A 337 -61.09 -20.77 112.91
N LYS A 338 -62.28 -20.91 112.36
CA LYS A 338 -63.51 -21.01 113.13
C LYS A 338 -64.38 -22.15 112.60
N ILE A 339 -64.66 -23.11 113.46
CA ILE A 339 -65.44 -24.30 113.12
C ILE A 339 -66.62 -24.38 114.08
N THR A 340 -67.85 -24.38 113.56
CA THR A 340 -69.07 -24.35 114.38
C THR A 340 -69.93 -25.57 114.13
N THR A 341 -70.51 -26.17 115.17
CA THR A 341 -71.44 -27.31 115.07
C THR A 341 -72.53 -27.23 116.14
N LYS A 342 -73.75 -27.67 115.81
CA LYS A 342 -74.88 -27.67 116.74
C LYS A 342 -75.17 -29.06 117.30
N TYR A 343 -75.42 -29.17 118.60
CA TYR A 343 -75.77 -30.40 119.31
C TYR A 343 -77.24 -30.78 119.12
N VAL A 344 -77.57 -32.05 118.90
CA VAL A 344 -78.93 -32.44 118.42
C VAL A 344 -79.64 -33.57 119.19
N THR A 345 -79.02 -34.22 120.17
CA THR A 345 -79.60 -35.40 120.86
C THR A 345 -79.65 -35.25 122.37
N ASP A 346 -80.61 -35.87 123.04
CA ASP A 346 -80.73 -35.95 124.51
C ASP A 346 -80.31 -37.32 125.07
N GLN A 347 -79.92 -38.26 124.19
CA GLN A 347 -79.57 -39.63 124.55
C GLN A 347 -78.14 -39.78 125.08
N THR A 348 -77.28 -38.80 124.77
CA THR A 348 -75.89 -38.73 125.23
C THR A 348 -75.57 -37.27 125.56
N ASN A 349 -74.33 -36.99 125.89
CA ASN A 349 -73.78 -35.64 126.00
C ASN A 349 -72.55 -35.46 125.08
N THR A 350 -72.33 -36.39 124.14
CA THR A 350 -71.11 -36.49 123.31
C THR A 350 -71.17 -35.64 122.05
N VAL A 351 -70.11 -34.87 121.77
CA VAL A 351 -69.89 -34.11 120.53
C VAL A 351 -68.69 -34.70 119.78
N THR A 352 -68.75 -34.71 118.45
CA THR A 352 -67.76 -35.33 117.57
C THR A 352 -67.25 -34.40 116.47
N LEU A 353 -65.96 -34.51 116.13
CA LEU A 353 -65.31 -33.85 115.00
C LEU A 353 -64.19 -34.73 114.44
N ARG A 354 -64.10 -34.84 113.11
CA ARG A 354 -63.00 -35.51 112.38
C ARG A 354 -62.71 -34.80 111.06
N ASP A 355 -61.58 -35.12 110.46
CA ASP A 355 -61.32 -34.90 109.03
C ASP A 355 -61.61 -36.20 108.26
N ARG A 356 -62.19 -36.09 107.06
CA ARG A 356 -62.54 -37.24 106.21
C ARG A 356 -61.31 -38.02 105.74
N ASN A 357 -60.26 -37.29 105.36
CA ASN A 357 -59.10 -37.83 104.66
C ASN A 357 -57.90 -38.06 105.58
N LEU A 358 -58.07 -37.76 106.88
CA LEU A 358 -57.04 -37.95 107.88
C LEU A 358 -57.24 -39.26 108.63
N ASP A 359 -56.19 -40.08 108.66
CA ASP A 359 -56.10 -41.31 109.44
C ASP A 359 -54.87 -41.22 110.36
N PRO A 360 -54.99 -40.53 111.51
CA PRO A 360 -53.84 -40.27 112.37
C PRO A 360 -53.32 -41.57 112.99
N CYS A 361 -52.02 -41.81 112.86
CA CYS A 361 -51.29 -42.90 113.51
C CYS A 361 -50.03 -42.35 114.18
N GLY A 362 -49.85 -42.63 115.46
CA GLY A 362 -48.79 -42.06 116.29
C GLY A 362 -49.28 -40.93 117.20
N LYS A 363 -48.34 -40.14 117.71
CA LYS A 363 -48.64 -39.10 118.69
C LYS A 363 -49.03 -37.80 118.00
N TYR A 364 -50.15 -37.23 118.40
CA TYR A 364 -50.63 -35.95 117.90
C TYR A 364 -51.03 -35.02 119.03
N THR A 365 -50.94 -33.74 118.76
CA THR A 365 -51.45 -32.69 119.62
C THR A 365 -52.57 -31.96 118.90
N ILE A 366 -53.71 -31.85 119.56
CA ILE A 366 -54.76 -30.91 119.20
C ILE A 366 -54.75 -29.75 120.18
N SER A 367 -54.83 -28.54 119.64
CA SER A 367 -54.99 -27.33 120.44
C SER A 367 -55.99 -26.40 119.78
N GLY A 368 -56.60 -25.55 120.56
CA GLY A 368 -57.54 -24.54 120.07
C GLY A 368 -58.35 -23.99 121.23
N ARG A 369 -59.45 -23.31 120.94
CA ARG A 369 -60.40 -22.83 121.97
C ARG A 369 -61.78 -23.39 121.69
N ILE A 370 -62.48 -23.84 122.73
CA ILE A 370 -63.85 -24.37 122.63
C ILE A 370 -64.80 -23.50 123.44
N GLU A 371 -65.91 -23.14 122.82
CA GLU A 371 -67.02 -22.43 123.45
C GLU A 371 -68.34 -23.19 123.21
N ILE A 372 -69.22 -23.22 124.21
CA ILE A 372 -70.59 -23.71 124.08
C ILE A 372 -71.53 -22.51 124.30
N ASN A 373 -72.38 -22.23 123.30
CA ASN A 373 -73.25 -21.04 123.25
C ASN A 373 -72.48 -19.73 123.54
N GLY A 374 -71.27 -19.60 122.99
CA GLY A 374 -70.40 -18.43 123.17
C GLY A 374 -69.79 -18.28 124.57
N LYS A 375 -69.88 -19.31 125.43
CA LYS A 375 -69.20 -19.35 126.72
C LYS A 375 -68.04 -20.34 126.68
N PRO A 376 -66.84 -19.97 127.18
CA PRO A 376 -65.72 -20.87 127.30
C PRO A 376 -66.05 -22.14 128.09
N ILE A 377 -65.56 -23.28 127.63
CA ILE A 377 -65.60 -24.51 128.44
C ILE A 377 -64.58 -24.43 129.58
N THR A 378 -64.85 -25.12 130.68
CA THR A 378 -63.85 -25.38 131.74
C THR A 378 -63.49 -26.87 131.78
N ARG A 379 -62.47 -27.23 132.55
CA ARG A 379 -62.07 -28.63 132.74
C ARG A 379 -63.23 -29.50 133.25
N GLU A 380 -64.08 -28.96 134.12
CA GLU A 380 -65.27 -29.63 134.67
C GLU A 380 -66.39 -29.78 133.64
N THR A 381 -66.39 -28.94 132.60
CA THR A 381 -67.34 -29.04 131.49
C THR A 381 -67.10 -30.33 130.70
N ILE A 382 -65.89 -30.88 130.71
CA ILE A 382 -65.56 -32.15 130.04
C ILE A 382 -65.75 -33.31 131.02
N SER A 383 -66.83 -34.09 130.84
CA SER A 383 -67.29 -35.10 131.80
C SER A 383 -66.23 -36.15 132.15
N ARG A 384 -65.51 -36.68 131.15
CA ARG A 384 -64.49 -37.73 131.33
C ARG A 384 -63.06 -37.19 131.37
N GLN A 385 -62.89 -35.88 131.31
CA GLN A 385 -61.60 -35.19 131.18
C GLN A 385 -60.69 -35.77 130.08
N VAL A 386 -61.27 -36.12 128.93
CA VAL A 386 -60.56 -36.54 127.71
C VAL A 386 -61.22 -35.88 126.50
N ILE A 387 -60.46 -35.55 125.45
CA ILE A 387 -60.99 -34.94 124.23
C ILE A 387 -61.46 -36.00 123.23
N ASN A 388 -60.88 -37.20 123.28
CA ASN A 388 -61.40 -38.37 122.59
C ASN A 388 -61.71 -39.51 123.55
N THR A 389 -62.98 -39.88 123.64
CA THR A 389 -63.48 -40.98 124.48
C THR A 389 -63.40 -42.35 123.80
N ASN A 390 -63.02 -42.42 122.51
CA ASN A 390 -62.68 -43.71 121.89
C ASN A 390 -61.31 -44.21 122.33
N HIS A 391 -60.43 -43.30 122.76
CA HIS A 391 -59.12 -43.65 123.26
C HIS A 391 -59.21 -44.21 124.68
N ASP A 392 -58.45 -45.27 124.95
CA ASP A 392 -58.17 -45.72 126.31
C ASP A 392 -57.50 -44.57 127.09
N ARG A 393 -57.77 -44.45 128.40
CA ARG A 393 -57.15 -43.40 129.23
C ARG A 393 -55.63 -43.40 129.17
N SER A 394 -54.99 -44.56 128.97
CA SER A 394 -53.54 -44.68 128.78
C SER A 394 -53.00 -43.99 127.53
N LYS A 395 -53.86 -43.67 126.55
CA LYS A 395 -53.53 -42.98 125.30
C LYS A 395 -53.76 -41.47 125.35
N ASN A 396 -54.43 -40.97 126.38
CA ASN A 396 -54.55 -39.54 126.64
C ASN A 396 -53.38 -39.11 127.53
N GLU A 397 -52.34 -38.54 126.91
CA GLU A 397 -51.11 -38.17 127.61
C GLU A 397 -51.22 -36.82 128.30
N ARG A 398 -52.01 -35.92 127.70
CA ARG A 398 -52.20 -34.56 128.18
C ARG A 398 -53.61 -34.11 127.85
N LEU A 399 -54.28 -33.51 128.84
CA LEU A 399 -55.38 -32.59 128.62
C LEU A 399 -55.26 -31.42 129.59
N GLU A 400 -55.06 -30.25 129.03
CA GLU A 400 -55.10 -28.97 129.73
C GLU A 400 -56.22 -28.14 129.15
N VAL A 401 -57.07 -27.59 130.02
CA VAL A 401 -58.15 -26.67 129.66
C VAL A 401 -57.96 -25.41 130.51
N PHE A 402 -57.89 -24.27 129.86
CA PHE A 402 -57.64 -22.97 130.46
C PHE A 402 -58.96 -22.22 130.66
N SER A 403 -58.97 -21.20 131.51
CA SER A 403 -60.19 -20.47 131.90
C SER A 403 -60.86 -19.70 130.75
N ASP A 404 -60.14 -19.44 129.66
CA ASP A 404 -60.64 -18.82 128.44
C ASP A 404 -61.20 -19.84 127.44
N GLY A 405 -61.25 -21.13 127.80
CA GLY A 405 -61.75 -22.21 126.93
C GLY A 405 -60.70 -22.74 125.97
N SER A 406 -59.50 -22.17 125.97
CA SER A 406 -58.36 -22.72 125.25
C SER A 406 -58.01 -24.09 125.83
N PHE A 407 -57.61 -25.02 124.98
CA PHE A 407 -57.23 -26.36 125.39
C PHE A 407 -56.05 -26.87 124.57
N VAL A 408 -55.32 -27.79 125.19
CA VAL A 408 -54.31 -28.62 124.53
C VAL A 408 -54.55 -30.05 124.97
N ALA A 409 -54.71 -30.94 124.01
CA ALA A 409 -54.77 -32.36 124.25
C ALA A 409 -53.70 -33.07 123.41
N THR A 410 -52.90 -33.91 124.05
CA THR A 410 -51.94 -34.78 123.38
C THR A 410 -52.41 -36.21 123.53
N GLU A 411 -52.63 -36.87 122.41
CA GLU A 411 -53.15 -38.22 122.36
C GLU A 411 -52.34 -39.07 121.38
N THR A 412 -52.18 -40.35 121.72
CA THR A 412 -51.55 -41.33 120.83
C THR A 412 -52.62 -42.15 120.13
N TYR A 413 -52.72 -41.98 118.81
CA TYR A 413 -53.68 -42.65 117.94
C TYR A 413 -53.09 -43.99 117.45
N ASP A 414 -53.83 -45.10 117.66
CA ASP A 414 -53.56 -46.39 117.03
C ASP A 414 -54.65 -46.72 116.00
N SER A 415 -54.25 -47.38 114.91
CA SER A 415 -54.98 -47.49 113.64
C SER A 415 -56.29 -48.31 113.67
N GLU A 416 -56.82 -48.69 114.82
CA GLU A 416 -58.08 -49.44 114.95
C GLU A 416 -59.18 -48.56 115.61
N ALA A 417 -60.07 -48.01 114.78
CA ALA A 417 -61.31 -47.29 115.15
C ALA A 417 -61.19 -45.87 115.78
N ASN A 418 -60.04 -45.20 115.61
CA ASN A 418 -59.71 -43.93 116.25
C ASN A 418 -59.66 -42.70 115.32
N TYR A 419 -60.51 -42.66 114.29
CA TYR A 419 -60.56 -41.55 113.31
C TYR A 419 -61.26 -40.28 113.81
N TRP A 420 -61.73 -40.24 115.07
CA TRP A 420 -62.31 -39.03 115.65
C TRP A 420 -61.20 -38.19 116.24
N ILE A 421 -61.17 -36.91 115.91
CA ILE A 421 -60.18 -35.97 116.44
C ILE A 421 -60.71 -35.36 117.74
N ILE A 422 -62.02 -35.10 117.79
CA ILE A 422 -62.75 -34.80 119.01
C ILE A 422 -63.90 -35.79 119.10
N LYS A 423 -64.03 -36.46 120.24
CA LYS A 423 -65.21 -37.24 120.63
C LYS A 423 -65.35 -37.18 122.14
N THR A 424 -65.92 -36.12 122.67
CA THR A 424 -65.99 -35.89 124.12
C THR A 424 -67.38 -35.57 124.60
N SER A 425 -67.64 -35.81 125.88
CA SER A 425 -68.93 -35.54 126.51
C SER A 425 -68.88 -34.25 127.33
N PHE A 426 -69.78 -33.31 127.03
CA PHE A 426 -69.88 -32.05 127.76
C PHE A 426 -70.98 -32.10 128.82
N VAL A 427 -70.66 -31.81 130.07
CA VAL A 427 -71.61 -31.84 131.18
C VAL A 427 -72.66 -30.74 131.01
N GLY A 428 -73.93 -31.12 131.01
CA GLY A 428 -75.06 -30.18 130.99
C GLY A 428 -75.44 -29.63 129.61
N ILE A 429 -74.82 -30.13 128.53
CA ILE A 429 -75.19 -29.77 127.16
C ILE A 429 -76.62 -30.26 126.84
N LYS A 430 -77.36 -29.47 126.07
CA LYS A 430 -78.75 -29.76 125.67
C LYS A 430 -78.92 -29.70 124.16
N PRO A 431 -79.87 -30.48 123.58
CA PRO A 431 -80.22 -30.34 122.17
C PRO A 431 -80.48 -28.87 121.82
N GLY A 432 -79.80 -28.36 120.80
CA GLY A 432 -79.86 -26.97 120.38
C GLY A 432 -78.60 -26.15 120.68
N ASP A 433 -77.76 -26.58 121.62
CA ASP A 433 -76.54 -25.87 121.99
C ASP A 433 -75.52 -25.85 120.84
N VAL A 434 -74.85 -24.71 120.63
CA VAL A 434 -73.86 -24.52 119.56
C VAL A 434 -72.44 -24.59 120.14
N ILE A 435 -71.62 -25.49 119.61
CA ILE A 435 -70.21 -25.64 119.93
C ILE A 435 -69.38 -24.93 118.87
N THR A 436 -68.47 -24.06 119.28
CA THR A 436 -67.54 -23.38 118.39
C THR A 436 -66.11 -23.71 118.77
N PHE A 437 -65.32 -24.17 117.79
CA PHE A 437 -63.89 -24.38 117.89
C PHE A 437 -63.18 -23.22 117.17
N TYR A 438 -62.24 -22.58 117.85
CA TYR A 438 -61.39 -21.54 117.27
C TYR A 438 -59.95 -22.02 117.21
N ASP A 439 -59.26 -21.62 116.14
CA ASP A 439 -57.84 -21.86 115.91
C ASP A 439 -57.47 -23.32 116.17
N LEU A 440 -58.32 -24.24 115.72
CA LEU A 440 -58.16 -25.66 115.96
C LEU A 440 -56.99 -26.17 115.13
N GLN A 441 -55.89 -26.46 115.80
CA GLN A 441 -54.64 -26.93 115.24
C GLN A 441 -54.47 -28.40 115.60
N PHE A 442 -54.42 -29.27 114.60
CA PHE A 442 -54.08 -30.68 114.77
C PHE A 442 -52.79 -30.99 114.03
N GLN A 443 -51.80 -31.54 114.75
CA GLN A 443 -50.48 -31.78 114.18
C GLN A 443 -49.75 -32.95 114.84
N PRO A 444 -48.77 -33.55 114.14
CA PRO A 444 -47.96 -34.62 114.71
C PRO A 444 -47.11 -34.10 115.88
N GLY A 445 -46.81 -34.98 116.82
CA GLY A 445 -45.95 -34.69 117.96
C GLY A 445 -46.69 -34.24 119.22
N SER A 446 -45.91 -33.77 120.20
CA SER A 446 -46.39 -33.49 121.57
C SER A 446 -46.52 -32.01 121.90
N VAL A 447 -46.19 -31.14 120.94
CA VAL A 447 -46.10 -29.69 121.14
C VAL A 447 -47.21 -29.03 120.34
N ALA A 448 -48.02 -28.21 121.01
CA ALA A 448 -48.96 -27.33 120.34
C ALA A 448 -48.19 -26.14 119.76
N THR A 449 -48.41 -25.83 118.49
CA THR A 449 -47.91 -24.60 117.84
C THR A 449 -49.10 -23.68 117.54
N PRO A 450 -48.84 -22.38 117.32
CA PRO A 450 -49.90 -21.46 116.89
C PRO A 450 -50.58 -21.95 115.63
N TRP A 451 -51.88 -21.65 115.49
CA TRP A 451 -52.64 -22.09 114.33
C TRP A 451 -52.01 -21.63 113.02
N GLN A 452 -51.91 -22.55 112.07
CA GLN A 452 -51.53 -22.27 110.69
C GLN A 452 -52.58 -22.88 109.74
N PRO A 453 -52.84 -22.31 108.56
CA PRO A 453 -53.75 -22.94 107.61
C PRO A 453 -53.15 -24.23 107.05
N ALA A 454 -54.01 -25.19 106.72
CA ALA A 454 -53.61 -26.43 106.08
C ALA A 454 -53.04 -26.15 104.68
N MET A 455 -52.18 -27.03 104.18
CA MET A 455 -51.54 -26.83 102.87
C MET A 455 -52.54 -26.84 101.71
N GLY A 456 -53.66 -27.55 101.84
CA GLY A 456 -54.77 -27.51 100.88
C GLY A 456 -55.47 -26.16 100.76
N ASP A 457 -55.24 -25.24 101.71
CA ASP A 457 -55.92 -23.95 101.80
C ASP A 457 -55.08 -22.77 101.23
N TYR A 458 -53.93 -23.04 100.56
CA TYR A 458 -53.00 -22.02 100.03
C TYR A 458 -53.08 -21.78 98.51
N ASP A 459 -53.74 -20.70 98.08
CA ASP A 459 -53.88 -20.32 96.66
C ASP A 459 -53.06 -19.07 96.23
N ALA A 460 -52.56 -18.27 97.19
CA ALA A 460 -51.95 -16.97 96.90
C ALA A 460 -50.41 -16.97 96.69
N LYS A 461 -49.68 -17.96 97.23
CA LYS A 461 -48.20 -18.00 97.13
C LYS A 461 -47.71 -18.65 95.83
N ILE A 462 -48.47 -19.59 95.26
CA ILE A 462 -48.11 -20.31 94.03
C ILE A 462 -48.18 -19.37 92.80
N LYS A 463 -49.18 -18.48 92.73
CA LYS A 463 -49.31 -17.50 91.63
C LYS A 463 -48.20 -16.45 91.52
N ARG A 464 -47.44 -16.19 92.60
CA ARG A 464 -46.30 -15.25 92.54
C ARG A 464 -45.08 -15.86 91.83
N LEU A 465 -44.87 -17.17 91.97
CA LEU A 465 -43.76 -17.89 91.33
C LEU A 465 -43.97 -18.01 89.82
N GLU A 466 -45.21 -18.22 89.36
CA GLU A 466 -45.54 -18.27 87.92
C GLU A 466 -45.24 -16.94 87.20
N LYS A 467 -45.47 -15.80 87.88
CA LYS A 467 -45.27 -14.47 87.29
C LYS A 467 -43.79 -14.09 87.14
N ALA A 468 -42.93 -14.58 88.03
CA ALA A 468 -41.48 -14.35 87.95
C ALA A 468 -40.85 -15.12 86.78
N ILE A 469 -41.33 -16.34 86.50
CA ILE A 469 -40.84 -17.18 85.39
C ILE A 469 -41.24 -16.60 84.02
N ILE A 470 -42.45 -16.04 83.89
CA ILE A 470 -42.91 -15.41 82.64
C ILE A 470 -42.09 -14.16 82.29
N ASN A 471 -41.68 -13.38 83.29
CA ASN A 471 -40.83 -12.20 83.07
C ASN A 471 -39.38 -12.55 82.68
N LEU A 472 -38.92 -13.77 82.98
CA LEU A 472 -37.60 -14.29 82.62
C LEU A 472 -37.56 -14.91 81.21
N GLY A 473 -38.70 -15.09 80.55
CA GLY A 473 -38.77 -15.71 79.23
C GLY A 473 -39.90 -15.15 78.38
N GLY A 474 -39.67 -13.99 77.76
CA GLY A 474 -40.64 -13.45 76.79
C GLY A 474 -40.33 -12.06 76.21
N SER A 475 -39.25 -11.92 75.43
CA SER A 475 -39.25 -11.35 74.06
C SER A 475 -37.84 -11.49 73.46
N ILE A 476 -37.65 -12.51 72.64
CA ILE A 476 -36.69 -12.47 71.52
C ILE A 476 -37.47 -11.92 70.33
#